data_AF-A0A1Q5PVK3-F1
#
_entry.id   AF-A0A1Q5PVK3-F1
#
_cell.length_a   1.000
_cell.length_b   1.000
_cell.length_c   1.000
_cell.angle_alpha   90.00
_cell.angle_beta   90.00
_cell.angle_gamma   90.00
#
_symmetry.space_group_name_H-M   'P 1'
#
loop_
_entity.id
_entity.type
_entity.pdbx_description
1 polymer ?
#
loop_
_entity_poly.entity_id
_entity_poly.type
_entity_poly.pdbx_seq_one_letter_code
_entity_poly.pdbx_strand_id
1 'polypeptide(L)'
;MAMTRGWESNRAYVVLDQPDDHATAYPGDNPDATARTVLYGMLQHSGAELSVCETTTAEQDRWGLIAQLTAEYGTIAAAQHDRWANLITTSGLTIDQALAVIDSDAFGALAAELRRAEANHHSGVTLLPRLIRARGFADADDIASVIHHRLANATARPAGSGRTRRTPRLIAGLIPEAGGPMTPDMQRALTERRHLIETRAEAVLDTALHTHELWVTALGPIPASGRERQQWRRRALVVAAYRDRYQITDSAPLGAQPEGTAQRIDRARAETALRTLTRPTFHDERRRPANQATQHLDL
;
A
#
# COMPACT_ATOMS: atom_id res chain seq x y z
N MET A 1 21.70 -4.43 -47.43
CA MET A 1 22.86 -4.86 -46.61
C MET A 1 23.43 -6.12 -47.20
N ALA A 2 24.67 -6.08 -47.69
CA ALA A 2 25.38 -7.28 -48.17
C ALA A 2 26.60 -7.52 -47.28
N MET A 3 26.81 -8.76 -46.85
CA MET A 3 27.95 -9.17 -46.02
C MET A 3 28.67 -10.34 -46.69
N THR A 4 29.99 -10.27 -46.72
CA THR A 4 30.85 -11.38 -47.16
C THR A 4 31.78 -11.79 -46.03
N ARG A 5 31.75 -13.09 -45.71
CA ARG A 5 32.53 -13.73 -44.65
C ARG A 5 33.74 -14.44 -45.22
N GLY A 6 34.92 -13.88 -45.01
CA GLY A 6 36.21 -14.52 -45.26
C GLY A 6 36.89 -14.94 -43.96
N TRP A 7 37.84 -15.88 -44.05
CA TRP A 7 38.59 -16.41 -42.92
C TRP A 7 39.44 -15.35 -42.19
N GLU A 8 39.94 -14.32 -42.89
CA GLU A 8 40.78 -13.28 -42.29
C GLU A 8 40.09 -11.92 -42.09
N SER A 9 38.95 -11.65 -42.75
CA SER A 9 38.14 -10.47 -42.43
C SER A 9 36.71 -10.60 -42.93
N ASN A 10 35.79 -9.93 -42.23
CA ASN A 10 34.38 -9.86 -42.54
C ASN A 10 34.07 -8.42 -42.97
N ARG A 11 33.51 -8.20 -44.17
CA ARG A 11 33.20 -6.87 -44.69
C ARG A 11 31.69 -6.67 -44.82
N ALA A 12 31.21 -5.54 -44.32
CA ALA A 12 29.81 -5.12 -44.45
C ALA A 12 29.72 -3.85 -45.30
N TYR A 13 28.86 -3.87 -46.31
CA TYR A 13 28.57 -2.70 -47.14
C TYR A 13 27.15 -2.19 -46.82
N VAL A 14 27.08 -0.95 -46.34
CA VAL A 14 25.85 -0.20 -46.10
C VAL A 14 25.72 0.82 -47.23
N VAL A 15 24.62 0.76 -47.98
CA VAL A 15 24.27 1.81 -48.94
C VAL A 15 23.40 2.81 -48.19
N LEU A 16 23.86 4.04 -48.08
CA LEU A 16 23.07 5.16 -47.56
C LEU A 16 22.51 5.90 -48.78
N ASP A 17 21.29 5.57 -49.14
CA ASP A 17 20.50 6.36 -50.08
C ASP A 17 19.36 6.97 -49.30
N GLN A 18 19.30 8.31 -49.26
CA GLN A 18 18.21 9.06 -48.66
C GLN A 18 17.81 10.17 -49.64
N PRO A 19 16.56 10.20 -50.14
CA PRO A 19 16.04 11.35 -50.83
C PRO A 19 15.70 12.45 -49.81
N ASP A 20 16.16 13.67 -50.09
CA ASP A 20 15.90 14.88 -49.32
C ASP A 20 14.41 15.24 -49.28
N ASP A 21 13.89 15.55 -48.09
CA ASP A 21 13.13 16.79 -47.88
C ASP A 21 12.95 17.16 -46.39
N HIS A 22 13.58 18.29 -46.04
CA HIS A 22 13.29 19.30 -45.03
C HIS A 22 13.08 19.01 -43.52
N ALA A 23 13.96 19.70 -42.78
CA ALA A 23 13.73 20.52 -41.58
C ALA A 23 13.88 19.86 -40.21
N THR A 24 15.13 19.78 -39.72
CA THR A 24 15.58 20.37 -38.43
C THR A 24 17.12 20.36 -38.44
N ALA A 25 17.77 21.49 -38.14
CA ALA A 25 19.24 21.59 -38.15
C ALA A 25 19.87 20.68 -37.08
N TYR A 26 20.53 19.59 -37.52
CA TYR A 26 21.33 18.70 -36.70
C TYR A 26 22.79 19.19 -36.71
N PRO A 27 23.57 19.08 -35.61
CA PRO A 27 24.97 19.47 -35.59
C PRO A 27 25.81 18.43 -36.34
N GLY A 28 25.76 18.48 -37.67
CA GLY A 28 26.51 17.62 -38.59
C GLY A 28 27.04 18.34 -39.82
N ASP A 29 26.67 19.60 -40.05
CA ASP A 29 27.14 20.41 -41.19
C ASP A 29 28.56 20.98 -40.96
N ASN A 30 29.53 20.08 -40.79
CA ASN A 30 30.94 20.43 -40.96
C ASN A 30 31.53 19.59 -42.10
N PRO A 31 31.87 20.21 -43.26
CA PRO A 31 32.37 19.49 -44.42
C PRO A 31 33.76 18.83 -44.23
N ASP A 32 34.43 19.04 -43.10
CA ASP A 32 35.74 18.44 -42.77
C ASP A 32 35.67 17.27 -41.74
N ALA A 33 34.50 16.71 -41.48
CA ALA A 33 34.34 15.62 -40.51
C ALA A 33 35.00 14.31 -41.00
N THR A 34 36.23 14.05 -40.53
CA THR A 34 36.92 12.76 -40.77
C THR A 34 36.28 11.64 -39.94
N ALA A 35 36.31 10.38 -40.41
CA ALA A 35 35.73 9.22 -39.72
C ALA A 35 36.12 9.09 -38.22
N ARG A 36 37.31 9.60 -37.85
CA ARG A 36 37.80 9.65 -36.46
C ARG A 36 37.02 10.64 -35.60
N THR A 37 36.59 11.77 -36.15
CA THR A 37 35.84 12.84 -35.46
C THR A 37 34.39 12.41 -35.23
N VAL A 38 33.79 11.69 -36.20
CA VAL A 38 32.48 11.07 -36.04
C VAL A 38 32.52 9.96 -34.99
N LEU A 39 33.58 9.15 -34.96
CA LEU A 39 33.78 8.13 -33.91
C LEU A 39 34.00 8.75 -32.53
N TYR A 40 34.72 9.86 -32.43
CA TYR A 40 34.90 10.58 -31.16
C TYR A 40 33.60 11.24 -30.70
N GLY A 41 32.79 11.73 -31.63
CA GLY A 41 31.43 12.22 -31.38
C GLY A 41 30.51 11.11 -30.87
N MET A 42 30.57 9.90 -31.42
CA MET A 42 29.82 8.73 -30.95
C MET A 42 30.31 8.18 -29.60
N LEU A 43 31.62 8.24 -29.32
CA LEU A 43 32.17 7.88 -28.01
C LEU A 43 31.74 8.88 -26.92
N GLN A 44 31.63 10.17 -27.25
CA GLN A 44 31.11 11.19 -26.33
C GLN A 44 29.57 11.24 -26.29
N HIS A 45 28.88 10.70 -27.29
CA HIS A 45 27.44 10.44 -27.34
C HIS A 45 27.09 8.97 -27.02
N SER A 46 27.94 8.30 -26.24
CA SER A 46 27.47 7.20 -25.40
C SER A 46 26.60 7.81 -24.31
N GLY A 47 25.42 8.30 -24.71
CA GLY A 47 24.29 8.46 -23.83
C GLY A 47 24.13 7.12 -23.16
N ALA A 48 24.37 7.12 -21.84
CA ALA A 48 24.22 5.98 -20.98
C ALA A 48 23.00 5.20 -21.45
N GLU A 49 23.25 3.98 -21.94
CA GLU A 49 22.19 2.99 -21.97
C GLU A 49 21.61 3.00 -20.56
N LEU A 50 20.40 3.53 -20.43
CA LEU A 50 19.58 3.49 -19.22
C LEU A 50 19.81 2.11 -18.64
N SER A 51 20.43 2.08 -17.46
CA SER A 51 20.78 0.81 -16.83
C SER A 51 19.50 -0.02 -16.75
N VAL A 52 19.61 -1.34 -16.89
CA VAL A 52 18.47 -2.26 -16.70
C VAL A 52 17.75 -2.00 -15.35
N CYS A 53 18.40 -1.34 -14.38
CA CYS A 53 17.79 -0.78 -13.17
C CYS A 53 16.92 0.49 -13.36
N GLU A 54 17.27 1.43 -14.24
CA GLU A 54 16.46 2.62 -14.53
C GLU A 54 15.18 2.27 -15.30
N THR A 55 15.22 1.28 -16.20
CA THR A 55 14.02 0.76 -16.85
C THR A 55 13.06 0.12 -15.83
N THR A 56 13.60 -0.51 -14.78
CA THR A 56 12.79 -1.07 -13.68
C THR A 56 12.22 0.02 -12.78
N THR A 57 12.94 1.13 -12.55
CA THR A 57 12.47 2.25 -11.72
C THR A 57 11.39 3.07 -12.44
N ALA A 58 11.54 3.29 -13.75
CA ALA A 58 10.52 3.93 -14.58
C ALA A 58 9.28 3.03 -14.78
N GLU A 59 9.44 1.70 -14.76
CA GLU A 59 8.31 0.77 -14.71
C GLU A 59 7.65 0.70 -13.33
N GLN A 60 8.37 0.92 -12.24
CA GLN A 60 7.81 0.98 -10.87
C GLN A 60 6.98 2.25 -10.61
N ASP A 61 7.33 3.37 -11.24
CA ASP A 61 6.52 4.60 -11.26
C ASP A 61 5.29 4.48 -12.18
N ARG A 62 5.25 3.43 -13.03
CA ARG A 62 4.12 3.16 -13.93
C ARG A 62 2.89 2.59 -13.21
N TRP A 63 3.06 2.11 -11.97
CA TRP A 63 2.01 1.52 -11.14
C TRP A 63 1.70 2.53 -10.05
N GLY A 64 0.56 3.23 -10.21
CA GLY A 64 0.22 4.43 -9.46
C GLY A 64 0.40 4.32 -7.93
N LEU A 65 0.52 5.47 -7.29
CA LEU A 65 0.69 5.60 -5.84
C LEU A 65 -0.39 4.83 -5.07
N ILE A 66 -0.08 4.33 -3.87
CA ILE A 66 -1.06 3.66 -3.01
C ILE A 66 -2.28 4.54 -2.73
N ALA A 67 -2.10 5.87 -2.71
CA ALA A 67 -3.20 6.83 -2.63
C ALA A 67 -4.22 6.64 -3.76
N GLN A 68 -3.75 6.60 -5.01
CA GLN A 68 -4.58 6.41 -6.20
C GLN A 68 -5.24 5.02 -6.19
N LEU A 69 -4.46 3.96 -5.98
CA LEU A 69 -4.98 2.59 -5.93
C LEU A 69 -6.05 2.42 -4.83
N THR A 70 -5.91 3.13 -3.72
CA THR A 70 -6.93 3.11 -2.67
C THR A 70 -8.18 3.90 -3.05
N ALA A 71 -8.04 5.01 -3.76
CA ALA A 71 -9.20 5.73 -4.28
C ALA A 71 -9.99 4.84 -5.25
N GLU A 72 -9.31 4.16 -6.17
CA GLU A 72 -9.92 3.18 -7.08
C GLU A 72 -10.59 2.02 -6.33
N TYR A 73 -9.91 1.45 -5.32
CA TYR A 73 -10.48 0.43 -4.45
C TYR A 73 -11.76 0.93 -3.76
N GLY A 74 -11.74 2.17 -3.26
CA GLY A 74 -12.87 2.83 -2.63
C GLY A 74 -14.07 2.98 -3.56
N THR A 75 -13.84 3.40 -4.80
CA THR A 75 -14.87 3.54 -5.83
C THR A 75 -15.55 2.21 -6.15
N ILE A 76 -14.79 1.13 -6.31
CA ILE A 76 -15.37 -0.21 -6.54
C ILE A 76 -16.16 -0.64 -5.30
N ALA A 77 -15.60 -0.43 -4.11
CA ALA A 77 -16.24 -0.81 -2.88
C ALA A 77 -17.53 0.01 -2.61
N ALA A 78 -17.64 1.22 -3.16
CA ALA A 78 -18.86 2.05 -3.09
C ALA A 78 -20.06 1.40 -3.80
N ALA A 79 -19.83 0.47 -4.73
CA ALA A 79 -20.91 -0.33 -5.34
C ALA A 79 -21.65 -1.22 -4.32
N GLN A 80 -21.18 -1.36 -3.07
CA GLN A 80 -21.95 -1.97 -1.97
C GLN A 80 -23.06 -1.07 -1.44
N HIS A 81 -23.42 0.03 -2.11
CA HIS A 81 -24.45 0.98 -1.70
C HIS A 81 -25.72 0.28 -1.24
N ASP A 82 -26.31 -0.58 -2.08
CA ASP A 82 -27.57 -1.28 -1.78
C ASP A 82 -27.49 -2.15 -0.52
N ARG A 83 -26.34 -2.79 -0.29
CA ARG A 83 -26.11 -3.59 0.91
C ARG A 83 -26.19 -2.72 2.17
N TRP A 84 -25.55 -1.55 2.13
CA TRP A 84 -25.53 -0.63 3.27
C TRP A 84 -26.87 0.07 3.45
N ALA A 85 -27.56 0.41 2.35
CA ALA A 85 -28.92 0.96 2.38
C ALA A 85 -29.89 -0.03 3.07
N ASN A 86 -29.83 -1.32 2.69
CA ASN A 86 -30.62 -2.38 3.32
C ASN A 86 -30.29 -2.58 4.81
N LEU A 87 -29.03 -2.38 5.21
CA LEU A 87 -28.66 -2.42 6.63
C LEU A 87 -29.28 -1.23 7.40
N ILE A 88 -29.31 -0.05 6.80
CA ILE A 88 -29.88 1.16 7.42
C ILE A 88 -31.40 1.01 7.60
N THR A 89 -32.12 0.51 6.60
CA THR A 89 -33.58 0.30 6.69
C THR A 89 -33.96 -0.72 7.76
N THR A 90 -33.09 -1.70 8.03
CA THR A 90 -33.33 -2.75 9.06
C THR A 90 -32.76 -2.40 10.44
N SER A 91 -32.16 -1.22 10.60
CA SER A 91 -31.44 -0.84 11.83
C SER A 91 -32.30 -0.23 12.94
N GLY A 92 -33.61 -0.13 12.74
CA GLY A 92 -34.56 0.39 13.73
C GLY A 92 -34.84 1.89 13.63
N LEU A 93 -34.50 2.51 12.50
CA LEU A 93 -34.97 3.84 12.11
C LEU A 93 -36.41 3.77 11.59
N THR A 94 -37.13 4.89 11.62
CA THR A 94 -38.37 5.02 10.84
C THR A 94 -38.04 5.03 9.35
N ILE A 95 -39.04 4.78 8.50
CA ILE A 95 -38.87 4.79 7.04
C ILE A 95 -38.31 6.14 6.57
N ASP A 96 -38.88 7.25 7.04
CA ASP A 96 -38.44 8.60 6.65
C ASP A 96 -37.00 8.89 7.11
N GLN A 97 -36.62 8.46 8.31
CA GLN A 97 -35.25 8.62 8.81
C GLN A 97 -34.26 7.77 8.00
N ALA A 98 -34.64 6.55 7.63
CA ALA A 98 -33.78 5.68 6.83
C ALA A 98 -33.55 6.28 5.43
N LEU A 99 -34.59 6.81 4.79
CA LEU A 99 -34.47 7.48 3.49
C LEU A 99 -33.60 8.74 3.60
N ALA A 100 -33.81 9.58 4.61
CA ALA A 100 -32.98 10.76 4.85
C ALA A 100 -31.49 10.41 5.04
N VAL A 101 -31.18 9.25 5.64
CA VAL A 101 -29.79 8.77 5.77
C VAL A 101 -29.23 8.27 4.43
N ILE A 102 -30.02 7.55 3.64
CA ILE A 102 -29.59 6.98 2.35
C ILE A 102 -29.34 8.09 1.32
N ASP A 103 -30.18 9.11 1.31
CA ASP A 103 -30.09 10.25 0.37
C ASP A 103 -29.10 11.33 0.82
N SER A 104 -28.49 11.19 2.00
CA SER A 104 -27.52 12.14 2.54
C SER A 104 -26.16 12.04 1.82
N ASP A 105 -25.53 13.19 1.57
CA ASP A 105 -24.15 13.26 1.06
C ASP A 105 -23.14 12.55 1.97
N ALA A 106 -23.45 12.44 3.27
CA ALA A 106 -22.62 11.74 4.25
C ALA A 106 -22.74 10.21 4.17
N PHE A 107 -23.67 9.66 3.37
CA PHE A 107 -23.89 8.22 3.27
C PHE A 107 -22.64 7.47 2.78
N GLY A 108 -21.91 8.04 1.81
CA GLY A 108 -20.66 7.44 1.32
C GLY A 108 -19.61 7.30 2.42
N ALA A 109 -19.47 8.31 3.27
CA ALA A 109 -18.57 8.28 4.43
C ALA A 109 -19.04 7.26 5.48
N LEU A 110 -20.35 7.21 5.75
CA LEU A 110 -20.94 6.20 6.64
C LEU A 110 -20.69 4.77 6.14
N ALA A 111 -20.90 4.50 4.86
CA ALA A 111 -20.64 3.20 4.24
C ALA A 111 -19.14 2.81 4.34
N ALA A 112 -18.24 3.77 4.17
CA ALA A 112 -16.81 3.55 4.35
C ALA A 112 -16.43 3.23 5.81
N GLU A 113 -17.05 3.89 6.80
CA GLU A 113 -16.85 3.56 8.21
C GLU A 113 -17.46 2.20 8.59
N LEU A 114 -18.62 1.83 8.05
CA LEU A 114 -19.20 0.50 8.25
C LEU A 114 -18.29 -0.59 7.70
N ARG A 115 -17.72 -0.39 6.50
CA ARG A 115 -16.70 -1.28 5.94
C ARG A 115 -15.46 -1.38 6.83
N ARG A 116 -14.99 -0.25 7.37
CA ARG A 116 -13.88 -0.23 8.32
C ARG A 116 -14.21 -1.00 9.59
N ALA A 117 -15.42 -0.85 10.12
CA ALA A 117 -15.89 -1.60 11.28
C ALA A 117 -15.83 -3.11 10.99
N GLU A 118 -16.37 -3.56 9.86
CA GLU A 118 -16.35 -4.97 9.46
C GLU A 118 -14.92 -5.51 9.29
N ALA A 119 -14.02 -4.74 8.69
CA ALA A 119 -12.61 -5.10 8.58
C ALA A 119 -11.93 -5.27 9.96
N ASN A 120 -12.43 -4.57 10.99
CA ASN A 120 -12.02 -4.71 12.39
C ASN A 120 -12.85 -5.75 13.17
N HIS A 121 -13.61 -6.61 12.49
CA HIS A 121 -14.47 -7.66 13.05
C HIS A 121 -15.66 -7.15 13.87
N HIS A 122 -16.06 -5.90 13.67
CA HIS A 122 -17.28 -5.35 14.23
C HIS A 122 -18.48 -5.72 13.33
N SER A 123 -19.56 -6.23 13.92
CA SER A 123 -20.76 -6.59 13.18
C SER A 123 -21.71 -5.39 13.08
N GLY A 124 -21.86 -4.81 11.88
CA GLY A 124 -22.77 -3.68 11.64
C GLY A 124 -24.22 -3.99 12.03
N VAL A 125 -24.68 -5.21 11.73
CA VAL A 125 -26.05 -5.69 12.07
C VAL A 125 -26.34 -5.62 13.57
N THR A 126 -25.34 -5.86 14.42
CA THR A 126 -25.52 -5.84 15.89
C THR A 126 -25.21 -4.49 16.51
N LEU A 127 -24.27 -3.74 15.95
CA LEU A 127 -23.82 -2.47 16.50
C LEU A 127 -24.74 -1.32 16.11
N LEU A 128 -25.17 -1.26 14.86
CA LEU A 128 -25.90 -0.12 14.34
C LEU A 128 -27.24 0.11 15.07
N PRO A 129 -28.09 -0.91 15.31
CA PRO A 129 -29.32 -0.71 16.09
C PRO A 129 -29.07 -0.23 17.52
N ARG A 130 -27.96 -0.65 18.13
CA ARG A 130 -27.57 -0.20 19.48
C ARG A 130 -27.17 1.27 19.49
N LEU A 131 -26.40 1.71 18.50
CA LEU A 131 -25.96 3.11 18.37
C LEU A 131 -27.11 4.06 18.04
N ILE A 132 -28.08 3.59 17.26
CA ILE A 132 -29.30 4.32 16.91
C ILE A 132 -30.18 4.50 18.15
N ARG A 133 -30.43 3.43 18.91
CA ARG A 133 -31.29 3.47 20.11
C ARG A 133 -30.68 4.25 21.28
N ALA A 134 -29.35 4.40 21.32
CA ALA A 134 -28.66 5.04 22.43
C ALA A 134 -29.05 6.52 22.63
N ARG A 135 -29.39 7.24 21.56
CA ARG A 135 -29.84 8.64 21.61
C ARG A 135 -30.64 9.00 20.37
N GLY A 136 -31.77 9.69 20.53
CA GLY A 136 -32.59 10.18 19.42
C GLY A 136 -31.87 11.17 18.50
N PHE A 137 -32.54 11.56 17.42
CA PHE A 137 -32.03 12.44 16.36
C PHE A 137 -32.80 13.76 16.24
N ALA A 138 -33.58 14.15 17.26
CA ALA A 138 -34.44 15.33 17.20
C ALA A 138 -33.67 16.63 16.90
N ASP A 139 -32.43 16.74 17.39
CA ASP A 139 -31.57 17.92 17.22
C ASP A 139 -30.51 17.73 16.10
N ALA A 140 -30.65 16.72 15.25
CA ALA A 140 -29.64 16.38 14.25
C ALA A 140 -29.99 17.00 12.88
N ASP A 141 -29.14 17.91 12.39
CA ASP A 141 -29.26 18.47 11.04
C ASP A 141 -29.06 17.41 9.95
N ASP A 142 -28.15 16.46 10.18
CA ASP A 142 -27.93 15.29 9.32
C ASP A 142 -27.76 14.02 10.14
N ILE A 143 -28.74 13.13 10.03
CA ILE A 143 -28.78 11.84 10.74
C ILE A 143 -27.58 10.96 10.32
N ALA A 144 -27.21 10.97 9.04
CA ALA A 144 -26.11 10.14 8.53
C ALA A 144 -24.77 10.53 9.16
N SER A 145 -24.48 11.82 9.25
CA SER A 145 -23.30 12.35 9.95
C SER A 145 -23.26 11.97 11.43
N VAL A 146 -24.39 12.02 12.13
CA VAL A 146 -24.47 11.61 13.54
C VAL A 146 -24.20 10.12 13.70
N ILE A 147 -24.80 9.26 12.87
CA ILE A 147 -24.56 7.81 12.90
C ILE A 147 -23.09 7.52 12.57
N HIS A 148 -22.53 8.16 11.54
CA HIS A 148 -21.13 8.05 11.17
C HIS A 148 -20.21 8.39 12.35
N HIS A 149 -20.43 9.52 13.02
CA HIS A 149 -19.64 9.93 14.17
C HIS A 149 -19.74 8.94 15.34
N ARG A 150 -20.95 8.46 15.66
CA ARG A 150 -21.16 7.46 16.71
C ARG A 150 -20.45 6.14 16.39
N LEU A 151 -20.52 5.69 15.13
CA LEU A 151 -19.86 4.48 14.68
C LEU A 151 -18.33 4.61 14.75
N ALA A 152 -17.77 5.72 14.28
CA ALA A 152 -16.33 5.99 14.34
C ALA A 152 -15.83 5.97 15.80
N ASN A 153 -16.56 6.58 16.73
CA ASN A 153 -16.20 6.56 18.15
C ASN A 153 -16.31 5.16 18.77
N ALA A 154 -17.37 4.41 18.45
CA ALA A 154 -17.58 3.07 18.98
C ALA A 154 -16.56 2.04 18.46
N THR A 155 -16.04 2.26 17.25
CA THR A 155 -15.13 1.33 16.55
C THR A 155 -13.68 1.80 16.50
N ALA A 156 -13.35 2.90 17.19
CA ALA A 156 -11.99 3.42 17.30
C ALA A 156 -10.98 2.39 17.84
N ARG A 157 -11.46 1.38 18.58
CA ARG A 157 -10.66 0.22 19.03
C ARG A 157 -11.10 -1.05 18.28
N PRO A 158 -10.17 -1.92 17.86
CA PRO A 158 -10.51 -3.22 17.25
C PRO A 158 -11.41 -4.06 18.15
N ALA A 159 -12.30 -4.86 17.55
CA ALA A 159 -13.19 -5.74 18.30
C ALA A 159 -12.37 -6.79 19.09
N GLY A 160 -12.60 -6.86 20.40
CA GLY A 160 -11.97 -7.84 21.30
C GLY A 160 -10.64 -7.36 21.90
N SER A 161 -10.70 -6.74 23.08
CA SER A 161 -9.54 -6.59 23.96
C SER A 161 -9.36 -7.88 24.78
N GLY A 162 -8.38 -8.73 24.44
CA GLY A 162 -8.07 -9.94 25.22
C GLY A 162 -7.50 -11.12 24.41
N ARG A 163 -7.61 -12.34 24.97
CA ARG A 163 -7.08 -13.62 24.42
C ARG A 163 -7.69 -14.04 23.06
N THR A 164 -8.74 -13.35 22.59
CA THR A 164 -9.46 -13.62 21.33
C THR A 164 -9.28 -12.51 20.29
N ARG A 165 -8.19 -11.73 20.37
CA ARG A 165 -7.88 -10.66 19.42
C ARG A 165 -7.83 -11.22 17.98
N ARG A 166 -8.88 -10.96 17.20
CA ARG A 166 -8.89 -11.28 15.77
C ARG A 166 -8.07 -10.23 15.04
N THR A 167 -7.15 -10.68 14.19
CA THR A 167 -6.34 -9.78 13.36
C THR A 167 -7.26 -9.06 12.38
N PRO A 168 -7.27 -7.71 12.36
CA PRO A 168 -8.04 -6.95 11.39
C PRO A 168 -7.72 -7.37 9.95
N ARG A 169 -8.73 -7.35 9.08
CA ARG A 169 -8.60 -7.62 7.65
C ARG A 169 -8.15 -6.36 6.92
N LEU A 170 -6.84 -6.25 6.72
CA LEU A 170 -6.20 -5.06 6.16
C LEU A 170 -5.36 -5.45 4.94
N ILE A 171 -5.40 -4.58 3.92
CA ILE A 171 -4.56 -4.62 2.73
C ILE A 171 -3.27 -3.85 3.03
N ALA A 172 -2.12 -4.48 2.78
CA ALA A 172 -0.80 -3.96 3.18
C ALA A 172 -0.71 -3.54 4.66
N GLY A 173 -1.56 -4.13 5.52
CA GLY A 173 -1.66 -3.78 6.95
C GLY A 173 -2.21 -2.38 7.26
N LEU A 174 -2.72 -1.66 6.27
CA LEU A 174 -3.19 -0.28 6.40
C LEU A 174 -4.66 -0.11 6.00
N ILE A 175 -5.02 -0.53 4.78
CA ILE A 175 -6.31 -0.20 4.16
C ILE A 175 -7.36 -1.24 4.56
N PRO A 176 -8.54 -0.84 5.09
CA PRO A 176 -9.61 -1.77 5.40
C PRO A 176 -10.12 -2.53 4.18
N GLU A 177 -10.15 -3.85 4.30
CA GLU A 177 -10.69 -4.71 3.26
C GLU A 177 -12.23 -4.61 3.18
N ALA A 178 -12.76 -4.43 1.96
CA ALA A 178 -14.18 -4.62 1.66
C ALA A 178 -14.54 -6.11 1.71
N GLY A 179 -15.41 -6.47 2.64
CA GLY A 179 -15.96 -7.83 2.77
C GLY A 179 -17.47 -7.86 2.54
N GLY A 180 -18.06 -9.04 2.79
CA GLY A 180 -19.51 -9.28 2.70
C GLY A 180 -19.97 -9.78 1.32
N PRO A 181 -21.28 -10.03 1.15
CA PRO A 181 -21.85 -10.46 -0.12
C PRO A 181 -21.65 -9.39 -1.19
N MET A 182 -21.19 -9.81 -2.38
CA MET A 182 -20.98 -8.96 -3.55
C MET A 182 -21.00 -9.81 -4.82
N THR A 183 -21.10 -9.17 -5.98
CA THR A 183 -21.03 -9.88 -7.26
C THR A 183 -19.62 -10.44 -7.49
N PRO A 184 -19.47 -11.55 -8.23
CA PRO A 184 -18.15 -12.13 -8.53
C PRO A 184 -17.21 -11.13 -9.24
N ASP A 185 -17.75 -10.28 -10.12
CA ASP A 185 -16.96 -9.26 -10.82
C ASP A 185 -16.43 -8.19 -9.89
N MET A 186 -17.26 -7.73 -8.95
CA MET A 186 -16.84 -6.78 -7.92
C MET A 186 -15.77 -7.40 -7.01
N GLN A 187 -15.94 -8.66 -6.60
CA GLN A 187 -14.97 -9.37 -5.77
C GLN A 187 -13.63 -9.53 -6.50
N ARG A 188 -13.66 -9.87 -7.78
CA ARG A 188 -12.47 -9.96 -8.64
C ARG A 188 -11.78 -8.59 -8.75
N ALA A 189 -12.51 -7.53 -9.07
CA ALA A 189 -11.96 -6.18 -9.18
C ALA A 189 -11.30 -5.70 -7.86
N LEU A 190 -11.93 -5.97 -6.71
CA LEU A 190 -11.34 -5.64 -5.40
C LEU A 190 -10.09 -6.48 -5.10
N THR A 191 -10.06 -7.74 -5.54
CA THR A 191 -8.91 -8.63 -5.36
C THR A 191 -7.72 -8.18 -6.22
N GLU A 192 -7.98 -7.78 -7.45
CA GLU A 192 -6.96 -7.21 -8.34
C GLU A 192 -6.36 -5.93 -7.74
N ARG A 193 -7.21 -4.98 -7.28
CA ARG A 193 -6.73 -3.73 -6.67
C ARG A 193 -5.97 -3.97 -5.38
N ARG A 194 -6.40 -4.95 -4.57
CA ARG A 194 -5.63 -5.38 -3.39
C ARG A 194 -4.22 -5.81 -3.78
N HIS A 195 -4.11 -6.67 -4.79
CA HIS A 195 -2.82 -7.19 -5.21
C HIS A 195 -1.90 -6.05 -5.68
N LEU A 196 -2.42 -5.09 -6.47
CA LEU A 196 -1.67 -3.91 -6.88
C LEU A 196 -1.16 -3.09 -5.68
N ILE A 197 -1.99 -2.87 -4.67
CA ILE A 197 -1.62 -2.13 -3.46
C ILE A 197 -0.50 -2.88 -2.69
N GLU A 198 -0.63 -4.19 -2.54
CA GLU A 198 0.36 -5.02 -1.83
C GLU A 198 1.69 -5.06 -2.59
N THR A 199 1.66 -5.25 -3.90
CA THR A 199 2.85 -5.21 -4.76
C THR A 199 3.55 -3.86 -4.72
N ARG A 200 2.79 -2.74 -4.75
CA ARG A 200 3.39 -1.39 -4.62
C ARG A 200 4.04 -1.19 -3.26
N ALA A 201 3.39 -1.61 -2.18
CA ALA A 201 3.96 -1.53 -0.83
C ALA A 201 5.24 -2.36 -0.68
N GLU A 202 5.28 -3.54 -1.32
CA GLU A 202 6.48 -4.39 -1.38
C GLU A 202 7.60 -3.73 -2.16
N ALA A 203 7.32 -3.18 -3.34
CA ALA A 203 8.31 -2.46 -4.15
C ALA A 203 8.89 -1.26 -3.39
N VAL A 204 8.06 -0.46 -2.71
CA VAL A 204 8.52 0.68 -1.90
C VAL A 204 9.46 0.23 -0.79
N LEU A 205 9.13 -0.86 -0.08
CA LEU A 205 9.98 -1.40 0.97
C LEU A 205 11.31 -1.95 0.41
N ASP A 206 11.25 -2.70 -0.69
CA ASP A 206 12.43 -3.34 -1.28
C ASP A 206 13.40 -2.32 -1.87
N THR A 207 12.89 -1.29 -2.56
CA THR A 207 13.69 -0.17 -3.05
C THR A 207 14.37 0.55 -1.88
N ALA A 208 13.63 0.92 -0.83
CA ALA A 208 14.20 1.62 0.31
C ALA A 208 15.23 0.79 1.10
N LEU A 209 15.07 -0.53 1.12
CA LEU A 209 16.06 -1.47 1.67
C LEU A 209 17.33 -1.53 0.82
N HIS A 210 17.18 -1.54 -0.51
CA HIS A 210 18.28 -1.59 -1.45
C HIS A 210 19.10 -0.30 -1.46
N THR A 211 18.44 0.86 -1.40
CA THR A 211 19.07 2.18 -1.39
C THR A 211 19.51 2.64 0.01
N HIS A 212 19.26 1.83 1.04
CA HIS A 212 19.60 2.13 2.43
C HIS A 212 19.01 3.46 2.94
N GLU A 213 17.75 3.75 2.62
CA GLU A 213 17.09 4.96 3.07
C GLU A 213 17.07 5.09 4.61
N LEU A 214 17.25 6.32 5.10
CA LEU A 214 17.39 6.61 6.53
C LEU A 214 16.21 6.11 7.39
N TRP A 215 15.00 6.17 6.84
CA TRP A 215 13.81 5.71 7.57
C TRP A 215 13.78 4.19 7.76
N VAL A 216 14.43 3.42 6.87
CA VAL A 216 14.54 1.97 6.98
C VAL A 216 15.49 1.59 8.10
N THR A 217 16.57 2.37 8.30
CA THR A 217 17.49 2.18 9.43
C THR A 217 16.75 2.32 10.78
N ALA A 218 15.78 3.22 10.87
CA ALA A 218 14.95 3.41 12.06
C ALA A 218 13.95 2.26 12.33
N LEU A 219 13.76 1.32 11.40
CA LEU A 219 12.95 0.11 11.61
C LEU A 219 13.70 -0.95 12.45
N GLY A 220 15.01 -0.80 12.64
CA GLY A 220 15.84 -1.77 13.36
C GLY A 220 16.33 -2.93 12.48
N PRO A 221 17.15 -3.83 13.05
CA PRO A 221 17.87 -4.85 12.30
C PRO A 221 16.93 -5.90 11.69
N ILE A 222 17.24 -6.35 10.48
CA ILE A 222 16.51 -7.41 9.80
C ILE A 222 16.89 -8.76 10.46
N PRO A 223 15.93 -9.53 11.01
CA PRO A 223 16.23 -10.81 11.65
C PRO A 223 16.85 -11.83 10.69
N ALA A 224 17.72 -12.70 11.21
CA ALA A 224 18.50 -13.63 10.39
C ALA A 224 17.63 -14.63 9.60
N SER A 225 16.57 -15.20 10.15
CA SER A 225 15.75 -16.17 9.40
C SER A 225 14.36 -16.42 9.99
N GLY A 226 13.56 -17.18 9.23
CA GLY A 226 12.33 -17.80 9.69
C GLY A 226 11.17 -16.84 9.94
N ARG A 227 10.38 -17.15 10.97
CA ARG A 227 9.12 -16.46 11.31
C ARG A 227 9.34 -15.01 11.75
N GLU A 228 10.49 -14.70 12.34
CA GLU A 228 10.80 -13.35 12.82
C GLU A 228 11.06 -12.41 11.65
N ARG A 229 11.84 -12.85 10.64
CA ARG A 229 12.05 -12.09 9.40
C ARG A 229 10.73 -11.81 8.68
N GLN A 230 9.84 -12.80 8.60
CA GLN A 230 8.51 -12.60 8.01
C GLN A 230 7.64 -11.61 8.80
N GLN A 231 7.68 -11.67 10.13
CA GLN A 231 6.96 -10.71 10.99
C GLN A 231 7.54 -9.30 10.88
N TRP A 232 8.87 -9.17 10.82
CA TRP A 232 9.57 -7.93 10.58
C TRP A 232 9.12 -7.34 9.23
N ARG A 233 9.18 -8.13 8.15
CA ARG A 233 8.77 -7.68 6.81
C ARG A 233 7.32 -7.23 6.77
N ARG A 234 6.38 -7.99 7.36
CA ARG A 234 4.97 -7.58 7.43
C ARG A 234 4.76 -6.25 8.15
N ARG A 235 5.52 -5.96 9.20
CA ARG A 235 5.43 -4.68 9.94
C ARG A 235 6.08 -3.55 9.17
N ALA A 236 7.23 -3.80 8.54
CA ALA A 236 7.92 -2.85 7.69
C ALA A 236 7.05 -2.44 6.49
N LEU A 237 6.32 -3.39 5.89
CA LEU A 237 5.37 -3.13 4.80
C LEU A 237 4.26 -2.14 5.21
N VAL A 238 3.78 -2.18 6.46
CA VAL A 238 2.79 -1.20 6.94
C VAL A 238 3.35 0.22 6.93
N VAL A 239 4.61 0.38 7.33
CA VAL A 239 5.30 1.66 7.33
C VAL A 239 5.54 2.14 5.90
N ALA A 240 6.02 1.25 5.01
CA ALA A 240 6.20 1.54 3.59
C ALA A 240 4.89 1.98 2.91
N ALA A 241 3.80 1.22 3.15
CA ALA A 241 2.50 1.54 2.61
C ALA A 241 1.96 2.89 3.09
N TYR A 242 2.18 3.22 4.38
CA TYR A 242 1.81 4.51 4.94
C TYR A 242 2.62 5.65 4.32
N ARG A 243 3.93 5.48 4.15
CA ARG A 243 4.81 6.49 3.54
C ARG A 243 4.43 6.79 2.11
N ASP A 244 4.24 5.77 1.26
CA ASP A 244 3.86 5.95 -0.15
C ASP A 244 2.46 6.56 -0.29
N ARG A 245 1.49 6.09 0.51
CA ARG A 245 0.12 6.64 0.53
C ARG A 245 0.07 8.14 0.83
N TYR A 246 0.91 8.63 1.74
CA TYR A 246 0.93 10.03 2.17
C TYR A 246 2.14 10.81 1.64
N GLN A 247 2.87 10.24 0.67
CA GLN A 247 4.05 10.84 0.03
C GLN A 247 5.08 11.38 1.04
N ILE A 248 5.36 10.61 2.09
CA ILE A 248 6.32 11.01 3.12
C ILE A 248 7.73 10.73 2.60
N THR A 249 8.48 11.79 2.35
CA THR A 249 9.88 11.74 1.90
C THR A 249 10.89 11.97 3.02
N ASP A 250 10.44 12.41 4.19
CA ASP A 250 11.28 12.67 5.35
C ASP A 250 12.07 11.41 5.80
N SER A 251 13.23 11.64 6.41
CA SER A 251 14.04 10.59 7.03
C SER A 251 13.35 9.91 8.23
N ALA A 252 12.38 10.57 8.85
CA ALA A 252 11.56 9.99 9.91
C ALA A 252 10.54 9.00 9.31
N PRO A 253 10.39 7.78 9.87
CA PRO A 253 9.51 6.76 9.29
C PRO A 253 8.06 7.17 9.05
N LEU A 254 7.51 8.06 9.89
CA LEU A 254 6.08 8.42 9.86
C LEU A 254 5.79 9.88 9.53
N GLY A 255 6.82 10.69 9.24
CA GLY A 255 6.66 12.12 8.91
C GLY A 255 5.92 12.95 9.98
N ALA A 256 5.42 14.11 9.55
CA ALA A 256 4.70 15.08 10.37
C ALA A 256 3.36 14.56 10.93
N GLN A 257 2.74 15.34 11.82
CA GLN A 257 1.45 15.01 12.42
C GLN A 257 0.34 14.95 11.37
N PRO A 258 -0.65 14.06 11.54
CA PRO A 258 -1.69 13.84 10.55
C PRO A 258 -2.70 15.00 10.54
N GLU A 259 -3.10 15.43 9.36
CA GLU A 259 -4.05 16.54 9.18
C GLU A 259 -5.50 16.05 9.25
N GLY A 260 -5.77 14.83 8.77
CA GLY A 260 -7.11 14.24 8.68
C GLY A 260 -7.35 13.03 9.58
N THR A 261 -8.63 12.73 9.87
CA THR A 261 -9.05 11.55 10.65
C THR A 261 -8.59 10.24 10.02
N ALA A 262 -8.69 10.10 8.69
CA ALA A 262 -8.25 8.91 7.97
C ALA A 262 -6.73 8.68 8.15
N GLN A 263 -5.92 9.72 7.95
CA GLN A 263 -4.47 9.65 8.16
C GLN A 263 -4.11 9.37 9.61
N ARG A 264 -4.86 9.91 10.58
CA ARG A 264 -4.63 9.63 12.01
C ARG A 264 -4.79 8.15 12.35
N ILE A 265 -5.78 7.48 11.76
CA ILE A 265 -6.01 6.05 11.96
C ILE A 265 -4.93 5.22 11.29
N ASP A 266 -4.59 5.57 10.05
CA ASP A 266 -3.54 4.89 9.27
C ASP A 266 -2.17 5.08 9.95
N ARG A 267 -1.89 6.28 10.46
CA ARG A 267 -0.71 6.57 11.28
C ARG A 267 -0.68 5.72 12.55
N ALA A 268 -1.79 5.59 13.28
CA ALA A 268 -1.83 4.76 14.50
C ALA A 268 -1.50 3.27 14.22
N ARG A 269 -1.88 2.76 13.05
CA ARG A 269 -1.50 1.41 12.58
C ARG A 269 0.00 1.33 12.30
N ALA A 270 0.54 2.29 11.55
CA ALA A 270 1.96 2.36 11.23
C ALA A 270 2.83 2.56 12.50
N GLU A 271 2.40 3.38 13.45
CA GLU A 271 3.04 3.54 14.77
C GLU A 271 3.07 2.22 15.56
N THR A 272 1.98 1.46 15.52
CA THR A 272 1.92 0.16 16.19
C THR A 272 2.88 -0.84 15.55
N ALA A 273 2.99 -0.84 14.22
CA ALA A 273 3.96 -1.65 13.49
C ALA A 273 5.41 -1.24 13.86
N LEU A 274 5.71 0.06 13.83
CA LEU A 274 7.04 0.62 14.16
C LEU A 274 7.45 0.33 15.61
N ARG A 275 6.55 0.53 16.58
CA ARG A 275 6.81 0.18 17.99
C ARG A 275 7.10 -1.31 18.18
N THR A 276 6.49 -2.18 17.38
CA THR A 276 6.71 -3.62 17.49
C THR A 276 8.01 -4.06 16.82
N LEU A 277 8.49 -3.30 15.82
CA LEU A 277 9.79 -3.51 15.18
C LEU A 277 10.96 -3.10 16.09
N THR A 278 10.82 -1.97 16.76
CA THR A 278 11.87 -1.38 17.61
C THR A 278 11.96 -1.98 19.00
N ARG A 279 11.00 -2.80 19.41
CA ARG A 279 11.00 -3.43 20.74
C ARG A 279 11.96 -4.64 20.75
N PRO A 280 12.95 -4.68 21.65
CA PRO A 280 13.84 -5.84 21.77
C PRO A 280 13.04 -7.09 22.11
N THR A 281 13.24 -8.15 21.33
CA THR A 281 12.64 -9.48 21.51
C THR A 281 13.24 -10.15 22.75
N PHE A 282 12.73 -9.82 23.94
CA PHE A 282 13.09 -10.47 25.21
C PHE A 282 12.57 -11.92 25.35
N HIS A 283 12.60 -12.73 24.29
CA HIS A 283 11.92 -14.04 24.29
C HIS A 283 12.80 -15.30 24.25
N ASP A 284 14.11 -15.22 24.56
CA ASP A 284 14.99 -16.40 24.46
C ASP A 284 15.68 -16.89 25.76
N GLU A 285 15.44 -16.29 26.93
CA GLU A 285 16.08 -16.78 28.18
C GLU A 285 15.26 -17.78 29.02
N ARG A 286 13.98 -18.01 28.72
CA ARG A 286 13.13 -18.92 29.53
C ARG A 286 13.01 -20.35 29.00
N ARG A 287 13.82 -20.75 28.03
CA ARG A 287 13.88 -22.13 27.50
C ARG A 287 15.30 -22.66 27.42
N ARG A 288 16.10 -22.52 28.48
CA ARG A 288 17.16 -23.49 28.74
C ARG A 288 16.57 -24.62 29.58
N PRO A 289 16.55 -25.88 29.10
CA PRO A 289 16.24 -27.00 29.98
C PRO A 289 17.34 -27.03 31.05
N ALA A 290 16.93 -27.13 32.31
CA ALA A 290 17.85 -27.41 33.40
C ALA A 290 18.54 -28.74 33.06
N ASN A 291 19.82 -28.67 32.73
CA ASN A 291 20.68 -29.82 32.56
C ASN A 291 20.68 -30.53 33.92
N GLN A 292 20.01 -31.69 33.99
CA GLN A 292 20.06 -32.57 35.16
C GLN A 292 21.51 -33.03 35.28
N ALA A 293 22.25 -32.39 36.18
CA ALA A 293 23.53 -32.89 36.64
C ALA A 293 23.26 -34.21 37.38
N THR A 294 23.60 -35.30 36.73
CA THR A 294 23.76 -36.63 37.31
C THR A 294 24.70 -36.52 38.49
N GLN A 295 24.17 -36.47 39.72
CA GLN A 295 24.96 -36.80 40.91
C GLN A 295 24.98 -38.32 41.01
N HIS A 296 26.04 -38.90 40.46
CA HIS A 296 26.61 -40.13 40.95
C HIS A 296 27.04 -39.86 42.40
N LEU A 297 26.46 -40.58 43.36
CA LEU A 297 26.97 -40.63 44.72
C LEU A 297 26.95 -42.10 45.15
N ASP A 298 28.16 -42.63 45.23
CA ASP A 298 28.50 -43.89 45.86
C ASP A 298 27.95 -43.93 47.29
N LEU A 299 27.34 -45.06 47.67
CA LEU A 299 27.54 -45.84 48.90
C LEU A 299 26.65 -47.08 48.90
#